data_AF-A0A0E9N5T9-F1
#
_entry.id   AF-A0A0E9N5T9-F1
#
_cell.length_a   1.000
_cell.length_b   1.000
_cell.length_c   1.000
_cell.angle_alpha   90.00
_cell.angle_beta   90.00
_cell.angle_gamma   90.00
#
_symmetry.space_group_name_H-M   'P 1'
#
loop_
_entity.id
_entity.type
_entity.pdbx_description
1 polymer ?
#
loop_
_entity_poly.entity_id
_entity_poly.type
_entity_poly.pdbx_seq_one_letter_code
_entity_poly.pdbx_strand_id
1 'polypeptide(L)'
;MLIENKQQLMDESQTWKQDINAILDQNIQLKNQLSLWLQHSCEPVEMEKAEYFQNGFVKTDVFAGVLRDEVVAWENAVAPETRDQKRAAIRYNLHLLHQHFENLSAEFEQFLVK
;
A
#
# COMPACT_ATOMS: atom_id res chain seq x y z
N MET A 1 25.35 -10.48 18.25
CA MET A 1 24.79 -10.79 16.92
C MET A 1 23.84 -11.97 17.12
N LEU A 2 22.53 -11.69 17.25
CA LEU A 2 21.55 -12.75 17.39
C LEU A 2 21.36 -13.36 15.99
N ILE A 3 21.70 -14.64 15.85
CA ILE A 3 21.37 -15.40 14.64
C ILE A 3 19.84 -15.56 14.68
N GLU A 4 19.13 -14.65 14.03
CA GLU A 4 17.68 -14.80 13.84
C GLU A 4 17.42 -16.09 13.06
N ASN A 5 16.41 -16.84 13.50
CA ASN A 5 16.09 -18.10 12.86
C ASN A 5 15.57 -17.80 11.44
N LYS A 6 16.06 -18.53 10.43
CA LYS A 6 15.58 -18.45 9.05
C LYS A 6 14.05 -18.46 8.96
N GLN A 7 13.39 -19.21 9.84
CA GLN A 7 11.93 -19.25 9.93
C GLN A 7 11.33 -17.88 10.28
N GLN A 8 11.89 -17.16 11.26
CA GLN A 8 11.39 -15.85 11.67
C GLN A 8 11.48 -14.82 10.53
N LEU A 9 12.55 -14.86 9.75
CA LEU A 9 12.72 -13.99 8.59
C LEU A 9 11.73 -14.33 7.47
N MET A 10 11.42 -15.61 7.28
CA MET A 10 10.41 -16.05 6.31
C MET A 10 9.00 -15.65 6.74
N ASP A 11 8.68 -15.82 8.03
CA ASP A 11 7.38 -15.44 8.59
C ASP A 11 7.16 -13.93 8.46
N GLU A 12 8.16 -13.11 8.78
CA GLU A 12 8.07 -11.66 8.63
C GLU A 12 7.88 -11.23 7.17
N SER A 13 8.63 -11.82 6.23
CA SER A 13 8.44 -11.58 4.80
C SER A 13 7.01 -11.86 4.37
N GLN A 14 6.47 -12.98 4.85
CA GLN A 14 5.14 -13.43 4.51
C GLN A 14 4.08 -12.47 5.07
N THR A 15 4.27 -11.98 6.30
CA THR A 15 3.41 -10.94 6.89
C THR A 15 3.42 -9.67 6.04
N TRP A 16 4.59 -9.14 5.68
CA TRP A 16 4.65 -7.93 4.84
C TRP A 16 3.95 -8.12 3.49
N LYS A 17 4.13 -9.27 2.84
CA LYS A 17 3.44 -9.59 1.58
C LYS A 17 1.92 -9.63 1.76
N GLN A 18 1.45 -10.19 2.87
CA GLN A 18 0.03 -10.23 3.20
C GLN A 18 -0.53 -8.82 3.42
N ASP A 19 0.18 -7.98 4.18
CA ASP A 19 -0.22 -6.59 4.45
C ASP A 19 -0.31 -5.78 3.14
N ILE A 20 0.70 -5.87 2.28
CA ILE A 20 0.71 -5.20 0.97
C ILE A 20 -0.46 -5.66 0.10
N ASN A 21 -0.73 -6.97 0.06
CA ASN A 21 -1.84 -7.50 -0.73
C ASN A 21 -3.20 -7.04 -0.17
N ALA A 22 -3.36 -7.00 1.15
CA ALA A 22 -4.59 -6.50 1.77
C ALA A 22 -4.86 -5.03 1.39
N ILE A 23 -3.83 -4.18 1.40
CA ILE A 23 -3.95 -2.78 0.93
C ILE A 23 -4.33 -2.73 -0.55
N LEU A 24 -3.69 -3.52 -1.41
CA LEU A 24 -4.01 -3.55 -2.84
C LEU A 24 -5.46 -3.98 -3.11
N ASP A 25 -5.94 -5.01 -2.41
CA ASP A 25 -7.31 -5.50 -2.56
C ASP A 25 -8.32 -4.46 -2.11
N GLN A 26 -8.08 -3.80 -0.97
CA GLN A 26 -8.93 -2.70 -0.51
C GLN A 26 -8.89 -1.52 -1.49
N ASN A 27 -7.72 -1.16 -2.00
CA ASN A 27 -7.56 -0.09 -2.99
C ASN A 27 -8.36 -0.39 -4.29
N ILE A 28 -8.41 -1.65 -4.72
CA ILE A 28 -9.27 -2.10 -5.84
C ILE A 28 -10.75 -1.86 -5.51
N GLN A 29 -11.20 -2.19 -4.30
CA GLN A 29 -12.58 -1.96 -3.90
C GLN A 29 -12.94 -0.46 -3.92
N LEU A 30 -12.08 0.41 -3.40
CA LEU A 30 -12.31 1.86 -3.41
C LEU A 30 -12.35 2.44 -4.82
N LYS A 31 -11.45 1.99 -5.72
CA LYS A 31 -11.50 2.36 -7.15
C LYS A 31 -12.81 1.94 -7.82
N ASN A 32 -13.31 0.74 -7.50
CA ASN A 32 -14.59 0.27 -8.01
C ASN A 32 -15.76 1.12 -7.49
N GLN A 33 -15.74 1.50 -6.21
CA GLN A 33 -16.73 2.41 -5.63
C GLN A 33 -16.69 3.79 -6.30
N LEU A 34 -15.51 4.35 -6.54
CA LEU A 34 -15.35 5.62 -7.24
C LEU A 34 -15.93 5.55 -8.66
N SER A 35 -15.65 4.46 -9.39
CA SER A 35 -16.20 4.21 -10.73
C SER A 35 -17.73 4.13 -10.72
N LEU A 36 -18.32 3.44 -9.73
CA LEU A 36 -19.77 3.39 -9.57
C LEU A 36 -20.36 4.75 -9.24
N TRP A 37 -19.72 5.53 -8.37
CA TRP A 37 -20.17 6.87 -8.01
C TRP A 37 -20.16 7.81 -9.22
N LEU A 38 -19.10 7.78 -10.03
CA LEU A 38 -18.96 8.57 -11.26
C LEU A 38 -20.03 8.27 -12.32
N GLN A 39 -20.66 7.08 -12.29
CA GLN A 39 -21.76 6.75 -13.20
C GLN A 39 -23.07 7.49 -12.84
N HIS A 40 -23.19 7.99 -11.60
CA HIS A 40 -24.40 8.61 -11.07
C HIS A 40 -24.27 10.13 -10.82
N SER A 41 -23.04 10.63 -10.66
CA SER A 41 -22.71 12.02 -10.36
C SER A 41 -21.78 12.62 -11.43
N CYS A 42 -22.09 13.83 -11.92
CA CYS A 42 -21.37 14.48 -13.03
C CYS A 42 -21.26 16.01 -12.89
N GLU A 43 -21.33 16.55 -11.66
CA GLU A 43 -21.03 17.98 -11.48
C GLU A 43 -19.52 18.25 -11.62
N PRO A 44 -19.09 19.40 -12.16
CA PRO A 44 -17.66 19.68 -12.36
C PRO A 44 -16.81 19.64 -11.06
N VAL A 45 -17.34 20.14 -9.94
CA VAL A 45 -16.67 20.14 -8.63
C VAL A 45 -16.49 18.71 -8.08
N GLU A 46 -17.43 17.84 -8.44
CA GLU A 46 -17.44 16.42 -8.10
C GLU A 46 -16.37 15.66 -8.90
N MET A 47 -16.13 16.04 -10.15
CA MET A 47 -15.08 15.47 -11.00
C MET A 47 -13.67 15.79 -10.50
N GLU A 48 -13.40 17.01 -10.03
CA GLU A 48 -12.09 17.37 -9.48
C GLU A 48 -11.73 16.50 -8.25
N LYS A 49 -12.71 16.24 -7.37
CA LYS A 49 -12.52 15.37 -6.22
C LYS A 49 -12.32 13.91 -6.64
N ALA A 50 -13.09 13.43 -7.62
CA ALA A 50 -12.91 12.10 -8.17
C ALA A 50 -11.49 11.91 -8.74
N GLU A 51 -10.97 12.92 -9.46
CA GLU A 51 -9.60 12.90 -9.99
C GLU A 51 -8.56 12.87 -8.86
N TYR A 52 -8.76 13.65 -7.79
CA TYR A 52 -7.90 13.60 -6.61
C TYR A 52 -7.81 12.18 -6.03
N PHE A 53 -8.94 11.52 -5.82
CA PHE A 53 -8.97 10.15 -5.28
C PHE A 53 -8.38 9.13 -6.25
N GLN A 54 -8.70 9.22 -7.53
CA GLN A 54 -8.13 8.35 -8.56
C GLN A 54 -6.60 8.44 -8.57
N ASN A 55 -6.05 9.65 -8.50
CA ASN A 55 -4.61 9.87 -8.43
C ASN A 55 -4.01 9.31 -7.13
N GLY A 56 -4.71 9.45 -6.00
CA GLY A 56 -4.32 8.81 -4.74
C GLY A 56 -4.24 7.30 -4.86
N PHE A 57 -5.28 6.64 -5.39
CA PHE A 57 -5.32 5.20 -5.55
C PHE A 57 -4.23 4.68 -6.48
N VAL A 58 -3.94 5.39 -7.58
CA VAL A 58 -2.84 5.03 -8.49
C VAL A 58 -1.49 5.14 -7.78
N LYS A 59 -1.27 6.19 -6.97
CA LYS A 59 -0.04 6.32 -6.18
C LYS A 59 0.11 5.18 -5.17
N THR A 60 -0.98 4.77 -4.51
CA THR A 60 -0.99 3.60 -3.62
C THR A 60 -0.59 2.33 -4.36
N ASP A 61 -1.14 2.05 -5.55
CA ASP A 61 -0.79 0.86 -6.33
C ASP A 61 0.71 0.84 -6.67
N VAL A 62 1.25 1.99 -7.09
CA VAL A 62 2.67 2.12 -7.44
C VAL A 62 3.54 1.91 -6.21
N PHE A 63 3.22 2.55 -5.08
CA PHE A 63 4.02 2.43 -3.87
C PHE A 63 4.00 1.00 -3.32
N ALA A 64 2.83 0.37 -3.25
CA ALA A 64 2.67 -1.03 -2.86
C ALA A 64 3.43 -1.98 -3.81
N GLY A 65 3.41 -1.71 -5.11
CA GLY A 65 4.17 -2.46 -6.11
C GLY A 65 5.67 -2.40 -5.87
N VAL A 66 6.22 -1.20 -5.69
CA VAL A 66 7.65 -1.00 -5.37
C VAL A 66 8.02 -1.71 -4.07
N LEU A 67 7.21 -1.56 -3.02
CA LEU A 67 7.49 -2.17 -1.72
C LEU A 67 7.51 -3.70 -1.81
N ARG A 68 6.61 -4.31 -2.57
CA ARG A 68 6.62 -5.76 -2.82
C ARG A 68 7.91 -6.22 -3.51
N ASP A 69 8.41 -5.46 -4.48
CA ASP A 69 9.67 -5.75 -5.15
C ASP A 69 10.86 -5.60 -4.18
N GLU A 70 10.82 -4.61 -3.28
CA GLU A 70 11.81 -4.46 -2.20
C GLU A 70 11.83 -5.65 -1.25
N VAL A 71 10.66 -6.20 -0.86
CA VAL A 71 10.56 -7.42 -0.04
C VAL A 71 11.23 -8.59 -0.75
N VAL A 72 10.94 -8.81 -2.04
CA VAL A 72 11.56 -9.89 -2.82
C VAL A 72 13.08 -9.67 -2.93
N ALA A 73 13.53 -8.44 -3.14
CA ALA A 73 14.96 -8.11 -3.20
C ALA A 73 15.67 -8.29 -1.85
N TRP A 74 14.95 -8.17 -0.74
CA TRP A 74 15.45 -8.43 0.60
C TRP A 74 15.54 -9.94 0.91
N GLU A 75 14.56 -10.73 0.48
CA GLU A 75 14.59 -12.20 0.62
C GLU A 75 15.82 -12.82 -0.03
N ASN A 76 16.21 -12.27 -1.18
CA ASN A 76 17.35 -12.72 -1.99
C ASN A 76 18.68 -12.08 -1.61
N ALA A 77 18.72 -11.19 -0.60
CA ALA A 77 19.95 -10.54 -0.18
C ALA A 77 20.90 -11.51 0.53
N VAL A 78 22.11 -11.66 0.01
CA VAL A 78 23.14 -12.57 0.54
C VAL A 78 23.97 -11.91 1.66
N ALA A 79 24.19 -10.61 1.58
CA ALA A 79 25.01 -9.85 2.53
C ALA A 79 24.18 -9.44 3.77
N PRO A 80 24.58 -9.85 5.00
CA PRO A 80 23.83 -9.56 6.22
C PRO A 80 23.61 -8.05 6.46
N GLU A 81 24.63 -7.22 6.27
CA GLU A 81 24.54 -5.77 6.47
C GLU A 81 23.55 -5.09 5.50
N THR A 82 23.49 -5.57 4.26
CA THR A 82 22.52 -5.09 3.27
C THR A 82 21.11 -5.55 3.62
N ARG A 83 20.99 -6.75 4.19
CA ARG A 83 19.72 -7.34 4.58
C ARG A 83 19.08 -6.59 5.75
N ASP A 84 19.85 -6.21 6.76
CA ASP A 84 19.35 -5.46 7.91
C ASP A 84 18.90 -4.04 7.53
N GLN A 85 19.67 -3.35 6.68
CA GLN A 85 19.30 -2.02 6.17
C GLN A 85 18.01 -2.07 5.35
N LYS A 86 17.90 -3.02 4.41
CA LYS A 86 16.69 -3.22 3.62
C LYS A 86 15.48 -3.58 4.47
N ARG A 87 15.66 -4.42 5.50
CA ARG A 87 14.60 -4.76 6.47
C ARG A 87 14.06 -3.53 7.19
N ALA A 88 14.94 -2.67 7.69
CA ALA A 88 14.54 -1.43 8.35
C ALA A 88 13.78 -0.49 7.39
N ALA A 89 14.28 -0.36 6.15
CA ALA A 89 13.62 0.44 5.11
C ALA A 89 12.22 -0.10 4.76
N ILE A 90 12.07 -1.42 4.58
CA ILE A 90 10.78 -2.05 4.30
C ILE A 90 9.77 -1.77 5.43
N ARG A 91 10.17 -1.95 6.70
CA ARG A 91 9.29 -1.67 7.84
C ARG A 91 8.81 -0.21 7.86
N TYR A 92 9.73 0.72 7.60
CA TYR A 92 9.39 2.13 7.53
C TYR A 92 8.45 2.45 6.36
N ASN A 93 8.76 1.95 5.17
CA ASN A 93 7.94 2.14 3.97
C ASN A 93 6.56 1.50 4.10
N LEU A 94 6.46 0.33 4.74
CA LEU A 94 5.19 -0.32 5.02
C LEU A 94 4.33 0.55 5.96
N HIS A 95 4.92 1.09 7.01
CA HIS A 95 4.22 2.02 7.91
C HIS A 95 3.72 3.27 7.15
N LEU A 96 4.54 3.86 6.28
CA LEU A 96 4.12 5.00 5.46
C LEU A 96 2.99 4.64 4.49
N LEU A 97 3.06 3.46 3.87
CA LEU A 97 2.02 2.98 2.96
C LEU A 97 0.69 2.82 3.71
N HIS A 98 0.70 2.21 4.90
CA HIS A 98 -0.48 2.11 5.75
C HIS A 98 -1.06 3.48 6.10
N GLN A 99 -0.24 4.38 6.64
CA GLN A 99 -0.71 5.71 7.04
C GLN A 99 -1.27 6.49 5.84
N HIS A 100 -0.63 6.41 4.69
CA HIS A 100 -1.13 7.04 3.47
C HIS A 100 -2.49 6.47 3.06
N PHE A 101 -2.60 5.14 3.03
CA PHE A 101 -3.81 4.46 2.59
C PHE A 101 -4.99 4.68 3.54
N GLU A 102 -4.76 4.61 4.86
CA GLU A 102 -5.80 4.87 5.88
C GLU A 102 -6.35 6.30 5.81
N ASN A 103 -5.49 7.29 5.58
CA ASN A 103 -5.95 8.67 5.40
C ASN A 103 -6.77 8.82 4.12
N LEU A 104 -6.27 8.28 3.01
CA LEU A 104 -6.94 8.36 1.72
C LEU A 104 -8.30 7.65 1.75
N SER A 105 -8.39 6.47 2.38
CA SER A 105 -9.64 5.72 2.51
C SER A 105 -10.64 6.46 3.39
N ALA A 106 -10.21 7.00 4.53
CA ALA A 106 -11.08 7.78 5.41
C ALA A 106 -11.61 9.06 4.73
N GLU A 107 -10.76 9.77 3.98
CA GLU A 107 -11.17 10.93 3.19
C GLU A 107 -12.20 10.54 2.10
N PHE A 108 -11.98 9.40 1.45
CA PHE A 108 -12.86 8.91 0.40
C PHE A 108 -14.22 8.46 0.93
N GLU A 109 -14.26 7.77 2.07
CA GLU A 109 -15.52 7.40 2.74
C GLU A 109 -16.34 8.64 3.12
N GLN A 110 -15.69 9.69 3.64
CA GLN A 110 -16.36 10.96 3.94
C GLN A 110 -16.89 11.66 2.69
N PHE A 111 -16.20 11.48 1.55
CA PHE A 111 -16.64 12.01 0.27
C PHE A 111 -17.90 11.30 -0.26
N LEU A 112 -17.99 9.97 -0.13
CA LEU A 112 -19.13 9.19 -0.62
C LEU A 112 -20.44 9.41 0.18
N VAL A 113 -20.34 9.83 1.44
CA VAL A 113 -21.51 10.04 2.32
C VAL A 113 -22.14 11.42 2.16
N LYS A 114 -21.47 12.36 1.50
CA LYS A 114 -21.99 13.71 1.21
C LYS A 114 -22.98 13.68 0.04
#